data_AF-A0A540V306-F1
#
_entry.id   AF-A0A540V306-F1
#
_cell.length_a   1.000
_cell.length_b   1.000
_cell.length_c   1.000
_cell.angle_alpha   90.00
_cell.angle_beta   90.00
_cell.angle_gamma   90.00
#
_symmetry.space_group_name_H-M   'P 1'
#
loop_
_entity.id
_entity.type
_entity.pdbx_description
1 polymer ?
#
loop_
_entity_poly.entity_id
_entity_poly.type
_entity_poly.pdbx_seq_one_letter_code
_entity_poly.pdbx_strand_id
1 'polypeptide(L)'
;VVLARIQFGANITFHILFPTISIALAWVLLFFKLRYRKTGDEAWMAAYRLWVKVFALTFALGVVSGVTMSFQFGTNWPGYMNTVGNIAGPLLAYEVLTAFFLEASFLVIMLFGTGRVSQRIHTFATFLVALGTTISVFWIIALNSWMQTPAGYVMIDGRAHPQSWLAIIFNPSFPYRFTHMLLA
;
A
#
# COMPACT_ATOMS: atom_id res chain seq x y z
N VAL A 1 -12.26 -16.72 19.63
CA VAL A 1 -12.86 -15.65 18.77
C VAL A 1 -12.52 -14.25 19.27
N VAL A 2 -12.83 -13.87 20.52
CA VAL A 2 -12.59 -12.49 21.03
C VAL A 2 -11.12 -12.09 20.99
N LEU A 3 -10.21 -12.94 21.48
CA LEU A 3 -8.76 -12.66 21.46
C LEU A 3 -8.21 -12.44 20.05
N ALA A 4 -8.63 -13.26 19.07
CA ALA A 4 -8.24 -13.09 17.67
C ALA A 4 -8.72 -11.73 17.09
N ARG A 5 -9.92 -11.27 17.47
CA ARG A 5 -10.44 -9.96 17.06
C ARG A 5 -9.64 -8.82 17.70
N ILE A 6 -9.34 -8.91 19.00
CA ILE A 6 -8.54 -7.90 19.71
C ILE A 6 -7.13 -7.83 19.12
N GLN A 7 -6.49 -8.98 18.90
CA GLN A 7 -5.14 -9.03 18.33
C GLN A 7 -5.10 -8.44 16.91
N PHE A 8 -6.06 -8.80 16.05
CA PHE A 8 -6.14 -8.24 14.70
C PHE A 8 -6.45 -6.74 14.75
N GLY A 9 -7.38 -6.32 15.60
CA GLY A 9 -7.74 -4.92 15.82
C GLY A 9 -6.56 -4.06 16.28
N ALA A 10 -5.78 -4.55 17.24
CA ALA A 10 -4.57 -3.88 17.70
C ALA A 10 -3.53 -3.75 16.59
N ASN A 11 -3.30 -4.83 15.83
CA ASN A 11 -2.32 -4.84 14.75
C ASN A 11 -2.73 -3.90 13.59
N ILE A 12 -3.97 -3.97 13.12
CA ILE A 12 -4.42 -3.11 12.00
C ILE A 12 -4.48 -1.63 12.39
N THR A 13 -4.86 -1.31 13.65
CA THR A 13 -4.87 0.07 14.16
C THR A 13 -3.46 0.63 14.27
N PHE A 14 -2.48 -0.18 14.69
CA PHE A 14 -1.08 0.22 14.68
C PHE A 14 -0.57 0.36 13.25
N HIS A 15 -0.84 -0.63 12.39
CA HIS A 15 -0.38 -0.69 11.01
C HIS A 15 -0.81 0.53 10.22
N ILE A 16 -2.10 0.90 10.24
CA ILE A 16 -2.66 1.95 9.36
C ILE A 16 -1.98 3.32 9.54
N LEU A 17 -1.42 3.60 10.72
CA LEU A 17 -0.70 4.84 10.98
C LEU A 17 0.47 5.05 10.03
N PHE A 18 1.11 3.96 9.57
CA PHE A 18 2.33 4.05 8.77
C PHE A 18 2.06 4.22 7.27
N PRO A 19 1.23 3.38 6.61
CA PRO A 19 0.87 3.59 5.21
C PRO A 19 0.26 4.97 4.96
N THR A 20 -0.65 5.45 5.81
CA THR A 20 -1.27 6.78 5.61
C THR A 20 -0.22 7.89 5.56
N ILE A 21 0.75 7.87 6.48
CA ILE A 21 1.85 8.85 6.49
C ILE A 21 2.79 8.65 5.29
N SER A 22 3.13 7.41 4.94
CA SER A 22 4.06 7.14 3.85
C SER A 22 3.49 7.53 2.49
N ILE A 23 2.20 7.26 2.22
CA ILE A 23 1.54 7.67 0.98
C ILE A 23 1.61 9.20 0.83
N ALA A 24 1.20 9.94 1.86
CA ALA A 24 1.21 11.41 1.82
C ALA A 24 2.64 11.96 1.62
N LEU A 25 3.60 11.45 2.41
CA LEU A 25 4.99 11.88 2.31
C LEU A 25 5.62 11.53 0.96
N ALA A 26 5.28 10.41 0.33
CA ALA A 26 5.82 10.05 -0.98
C ALA A 26 5.48 11.12 -2.04
N TRP A 27 4.23 11.56 -2.08
CA TRP A 27 3.77 12.63 -2.96
C TRP A 27 4.39 14.00 -2.61
N VAL A 28 4.53 14.31 -1.32
CA VAL A 28 5.20 15.55 -0.86
C VAL A 28 6.69 15.57 -1.24
N LEU A 29 7.39 14.45 -1.10
CA LEU A 29 8.79 14.31 -1.50
C LEU A 29 8.96 14.47 -3.01
N LEU A 30 8.05 13.91 -3.81
CA LEU A 30 8.02 14.14 -5.24
C LEU A 30 7.80 15.63 -5.54
N PHE A 31 6.88 16.28 -4.84
CA PHE A 31 6.67 17.72 -4.98
C PHE A 31 7.94 18.52 -4.71
N PHE A 32 8.68 18.25 -3.62
CA PHE A 32 9.96 18.92 -3.35
C PHE A 32 10.97 18.72 -4.49
N LYS A 33 11.09 17.50 -5.03
CA LYS A 33 11.96 17.21 -6.17
C LYS A 33 11.57 17.99 -7.43
N LEU A 34 10.27 18.11 -7.71
CA LEU A 34 9.76 18.87 -8.86
C LEU A 34 9.98 20.37 -8.68
N ARG A 35 9.78 20.89 -7.47
CA ARG A 35 10.04 22.30 -7.12
C ARG A 35 11.52 22.63 -7.27
N TYR A 36 12.41 21.84 -6.69
CA TYR A 36 13.86 21.99 -6.86
C TYR A 36 14.26 22.01 -8.33
N ARG A 37 13.76 21.06 -9.14
CA ARG A 37 14.08 21.00 -10.57
C ARG A 37 13.62 22.24 -11.33
N LYS A 38 12.52 22.88 -10.90
CA LYS A 38 11.98 24.09 -11.53
C LYS A 38 12.70 25.36 -11.08
N THR A 39 13.08 25.46 -9.81
CA THR A 39 13.59 26.71 -9.22
C THR A 39 15.09 26.74 -8.99
N GLY A 40 15.74 25.58 -8.87
CA GLY A 40 17.14 25.46 -8.43
C GLY A 40 17.37 25.81 -6.96
N ASP A 41 16.31 26.07 -6.19
CA ASP A 41 16.41 26.49 -4.79
C ASP A 41 16.70 25.29 -3.87
N GLU A 42 17.91 25.28 -3.30
CA GLU A 42 18.43 24.23 -2.43
C GLU A 42 17.60 24.02 -1.15
N ALA A 43 16.76 24.98 -0.74
CA ALA A 43 15.83 24.81 0.37
C ALA A 43 14.88 23.61 0.15
N TRP A 44 14.43 23.39 -1.09
CA TRP A 44 13.60 22.22 -1.43
C TRP A 44 14.33 20.90 -1.25
N MET A 45 15.62 20.84 -1.60
CA MET A 45 16.43 19.64 -1.39
C MET A 45 16.80 19.45 0.08
N ALA A 46 16.96 20.54 0.85
CA ALA A 46 17.11 20.46 2.29
C ALA A 46 15.86 19.86 2.95
N ALA A 47 14.66 20.33 2.55
CA ALA A 47 13.39 19.75 2.99
C ALA A 47 13.28 18.27 2.58
N TYR A 48 13.58 17.92 1.33
CA TYR A 48 13.61 16.52 0.87
C TYR A 48 14.52 15.65 1.75
N ARG A 49 15.76 16.08 2.02
CA ARG A 49 16.74 15.33 2.82
C ARG A 49 16.29 15.10 4.26
N LEU A 50 15.51 16.01 4.82
CA LEU A 50 14.90 15.85 6.14
C LEU A 50 13.77 14.82 6.09
N TRP A 51 12.78 15.07 5.23
CA TRP A 51 11.54 14.29 5.21
C TRP A 51 11.70 12.89 4.65
N VAL A 52 12.69 12.64 3.78
CA VAL A 52 12.95 11.30 3.25
C VAL A 52 13.39 10.32 4.35
N LYS A 53 14.02 10.81 5.43
CA LYS A 53 14.39 9.99 6.59
C LYS A 53 13.17 9.57 7.40
N VAL A 54 12.24 10.52 7.62
CA VAL A 54 10.96 10.24 8.29
C VAL A 54 10.15 9.26 7.46
N PHE A 55 10.03 9.50 6.15
CA PHE A 55 9.40 8.58 5.21
C PHE A 55 10.00 7.17 5.32
N ALA A 56 11.33 7.02 5.32
CA ALA A 56 11.98 5.71 5.40
C ALA A 56 11.66 4.97 6.70
N LEU A 57 11.66 5.67 7.83
CA LEU A 57 11.32 5.09 9.13
C LEU A 57 9.86 4.62 9.17
N THR A 58 8.95 5.49 8.76
CA THR A 58 7.52 5.17 8.66
C THR A 58 7.29 3.99 7.73
N PHE A 59 7.92 4.00 6.55
CA PHE A 59 7.84 2.93 5.57
C PHE A 59 8.28 1.59 6.19
N ALA A 60 9.44 1.55 6.84
CA ALA A 60 9.95 0.33 7.47
C ALA A 60 8.99 -0.23 8.53
N LEU A 61 8.41 0.61 9.38
CA LEU A 61 7.41 0.21 10.36
C LEU A 61 6.13 -0.32 9.71
N GLY A 62 5.71 0.31 8.60
CA GLY A 62 4.61 -0.17 7.76
C GLY A 62 4.87 -1.57 7.21
N VAL A 63 6.07 -1.83 6.67
CA VAL A 63 6.44 -3.16 6.15
C VAL A 63 6.37 -4.23 7.25
N VAL A 64 6.99 -3.99 8.40
CA VAL A 64 7.04 -4.98 9.49
C VAL A 64 5.64 -5.31 10.02
N SER A 65 4.81 -4.29 10.23
CA SER A 65 3.43 -4.48 10.69
C SER A 65 2.52 -5.11 9.62
N GLY A 66 2.73 -4.77 8.35
CA GLY A 66 1.99 -5.34 7.21
C GLY A 66 2.28 -6.82 6.99
N VAL A 67 3.55 -7.22 7.06
CA VAL A 67 3.95 -8.64 7.03
C VAL A 67 3.30 -9.40 8.19
N THR A 68 3.28 -8.82 9.38
CA THR A 68 2.60 -9.43 10.53
C THR A 68 1.09 -9.62 10.25
N MET A 69 0.43 -8.61 9.66
CA MET A 69 -0.98 -8.68 9.29
C MET A 69 -1.28 -9.76 8.23
N SER A 70 -0.41 -9.92 7.22
CA SER A 70 -0.62 -10.92 6.17
C SER A 70 -0.61 -12.34 6.72
N PHE A 71 0.28 -12.64 7.67
CA PHE A 71 0.29 -13.94 8.37
C PHE A 71 -0.93 -14.14 9.29
N GLN A 72 -1.47 -13.08 9.90
CA GLN A 72 -2.65 -13.18 10.77
C GLN A 72 -3.89 -13.70 10.02
N PHE A 73 -4.03 -13.43 8.72
CA PHE A 73 -5.12 -14.03 7.92
C PHE A 73 -5.05 -15.55 7.93
N GLY A 74 -3.85 -16.14 7.82
CA GLY A 74 -3.68 -17.59 7.81
C GLY A 74 -3.75 -18.21 9.22
N THR A 75 -3.05 -17.62 10.20
CA THR A 75 -2.92 -18.21 11.54
C THR A 75 -4.17 -18.05 12.39
N ASN A 76 -4.82 -16.89 12.35
CA ASN A 76 -5.96 -16.57 13.20
C ASN A 76 -7.32 -16.77 12.51
N TRP A 77 -7.35 -16.75 11.17
CA TRP A 77 -8.57 -16.83 10.38
C TRP A 77 -8.55 -17.92 9.30
N PRO A 78 -8.09 -19.17 9.59
CA PRO A 78 -7.94 -20.21 8.57
C PRO A 78 -9.27 -20.59 7.91
N GLY A 79 -10.36 -20.66 8.68
CA GLY A 79 -11.70 -20.94 8.13
C GLY A 79 -12.17 -19.86 7.16
N TYR A 80 -11.94 -18.59 7.48
CA TYR A 80 -12.26 -17.47 6.59
C TYR A 80 -11.44 -17.56 5.30
N MET A 81 -10.13 -17.80 5.40
CA MET A 81 -9.27 -17.93 4.23
C MET A 81 -9.59 -19.17 3.38
N ASN A 82 -10.06 -20.26 3.98
CA ASN A 82 -10.57 -21.41 3.22
C ASN A 82 -11.84 -21.07 2.43
N THR A 83 -12.68 -20.16 2.93
CA THR A 83 -13.87 -19.70 2.22
C THR A 83 -13.53 -18.71 1.11
N VAL A 84 -12.75 -17.65 1.38
CA VAL A 84 -12.58 -16.54 0.42
C VAL A 84 -11.22 -16.52 -0.29
N GLY A 85 -10.34 -17.48 -0.01
CA GLY A 85 -8.95 -17.46 -0.43
C GLY A 85 -8.73 -17.37 -1.93
N ASN A 86 -9.63 -17.93 -2.76
CA ASN A 86 -9.51 -17.84 -4.23
C ASN A 86 -9.68 -16.41 -4.76
N ILE A 87 -10.20 -15.49 -3.95
CA ILE A 87 -10.36 -14.06 -4.28
C ILE A 87 -9.37 -13.22 -3.47
N ALA A 88 -9.33 -13.41 -2.16
CA ALA A 88 -8.45 -12.64 -1.27
C ALA A 88 -6.96 -12.88 -1.55
N GLY A 89 -6.57 -14.13 -1.81
CA GLY A 89 -5.18 -14.51 -2.08
C GLY A 89 -4.60 -13.77 -3.29
N PRO A 90 -5.22 -13.83 -4.48
CA PRO A 90 -4.75 -13.08 -5.64
C PRO A 90 -4.66 -11.57 -5.42
N LEU A 91 -5.64 -10.93 -4.77
CA LEU A 91 -5.61 -9.48 -4.52
C LEU A 91 -4.44 -9.08 -3.60
N LEU A 92 -4.18 -9.84 -2.52
CA LEU A 92 -3.01 -9.65 -1.66
C LEU A 92 -1.70 -9.94 -2.39
N ALA A 93 -1.68 -10.94 -3.27
CA ALA A 93 -0.49 -11.24 -4.06
C ALA A 93 -0.17 -10.11 -5.06
N TYR A 94 -1.18 -9.49 -5.68
CA TYR A 94 -0.98 -8.36 -6.58
C TYR A 94 -0.45 -7.12 -5.87
N GLU A 95 -0.88 -6.85 -4.63
CA GLU A 95 -0.29 -5.80 -3.79
C GLU A 95 1.23 -5.98 -3.68
N VAL A 96 1.68 -7.19 -3.31
CA VAL A 96 3.10 -7.48 -3.16
C VAL A 96 3.82 -7.37 -4.51
N LEU A 97 3.32 -8.05 -5.55
CA LEU A 97 4.01 -8.17 -6.83
C LEU A 97 4.11 -6.84 -7.59
N THR A 98 3.08 -5.99 -7.51
CA THR A 98 3.02 -4.77 -8.33
C THR A 98 3.44 -3.52 -7.57
N ALA A 99 3.14 -3.43 -6.28
CA ALA A 99 3.35 -2.21 -5.52
C ALA A 99 4.56 -2.35 -4.58
N PHE A 100 4.58 -3.36 -3.72
CA PHE A 100 5.68 -3.53 -2.75
C PHE A 100 7.05 -3.70 -3.42
N PHE A 101 7.15 -4.52 -4.46
CA PHE A 101 8.40 -4.68 -5.23
C PHE A 101 8.84 -3.38 -5.90
N LEU A 102 7.90 -2.60 -6.44
CA LEU A 102 8.19 -1.30 -7.05
C LEU A 102 8.72 -0.32 -6.00
N GLU A 103 8.01 -0.19 -4.88
CA GLU A 103 8.39 0.68 -3.77
C GLU A 103 9.78 0.31 -3.23
N ALA A 104 10.00 -0.95 -2.86
CA ALA A 104 11.24 -1.41 -2.26
C ALA A 104 12.45 -1.20 -3.19
N SER A 105 12.28 -1.43 -4.50
CA SER A 105 13.36 -1.27 -5.49
C SER A 105 13.77 0.20 -5.64
N PHE A 106 12.80 1.10 -5.76
CA PHE A 106 13.08 2.52 -6.00
C PHE A 106 13.36 3.31 -4.72
N LEU A 107 12.91 2.82 -3.56
CA LEU A 107 13.23 3.42 -2.26
C LEU A 107 14.74 3.44 -1.99
N VAL A 108 15.46 2.40 -2.36
CA VAL A 108 16.92 2.36 -2.23
C VAL A 108 17.57 3.52 -3.00
N ILE A 109 17.06 3.83 -4.19
CA ILE A 109 17.53 4.98 -4.98
C ILE A 109 17.15 6.30 -4.31
N MET A 110 15.95 6.41 -3.74
CA MET A 110 15.53 7.62 -3.02
C MET A 110 16.46 7.96 -1.84
N LEU A 111 16.88 6.94 -1.09
CA LEU A 111 17.71 7.10 0.12
C LEU A 111 19.19 7.26 -0.20
N PHE A 112 19.72 6.44 -1.12
CA PHE A 112 21.17 6.30 -1.33
C PHE A 112 21.64 6.74 -2.72
N GLY A 113 20.72 7.14 -3.61
CA GLY A 113 21.04 7.55 -4.98
C GLY A 113 21.58 8.98 -5.09
N THR A 114 21.49 9.80 -4.05
CA THR A 114 22.01 11.18 -4.07
C THR A 114 23.51 11.18 -4.37
N GLY A 115 23.93 11.86 -5.45
CA GLY A 115 25.32 11.90 -5.89
C GLY A 115 25.81 10.65 -6.64
N ARG A 116 25.01 9.58 -6.70
CA ARG A 116 25.32 8.32 -7.42
C ARG A 116 24.53 8.13 -8.70
N VAL A 117 23.33 8.71 -8.79
CA VAL A 117 22.50 8.71 -10.01
C VAL A 117 22.20 10.13 -10.46
N SER A 118 21.82 10.28 -11.73
CA SER A 118 21.41 11.57 -12.26
C SER A 118 20.17 12.11 -11.53
N GLN A 119 20.04 13.43 -11.46
CA GLN A 119 18.87 14.08 -10.85
C GLN A 119 17.54 13.63 -11.48
N ARG A 120 17.53 13.34 -12.79
CA ARG A 120 16.35 12.84 -13.51
C ARG A 120 15.95 11.44 -13.03
N ILE A 121 16.92 10.53 -12.90
CA ILE A 121 16.69 9.17 -12.38
C ILE A 121 16.22 9.23 -10.94
N HIS A 122 16.83 10.09 -10.11
CA HIS A 122 16.42 10.25 -8.72
C HIS A 122 14.98 10.75 -8.60
N THR A 123 14.58 11.77 -9.36
CA THR A 123 13.18 12.24 -9.40
C THR A 123 12.22 11.16 -9.92
N PHE A 124 12.62 10.40 -10.94
CA PHE A 124 11.81 9.31 -11.48
C PHE A 124 11.61 8.18 -10.46
N ALA A 125 12.65 7.83 -9.71
CA ALA A 125 12.55 6.89 -8.60
C ALA A 125 11.57 7.39 -7.52
N THR A 126 11.65 8.67 -7.15
CA THR A 126 10.67 9.27 -6.21
C THR A 126 9.24 9.19 -6.73
N PHE A 127 9.03 9.42 -8.03
CA PHE A 127 7.72 9.27 -8.64
C PHE A 127 7.21 7.83 -8.59
N LEU A 128 8.05 6.85 -8.92
CA LEU A 128 7.67 5.45 -8.89
C LEU A 128 7.35 4.95 -7.49
N VAL A 129 8.03 5.45 -6.46
CA VAL A 129 7.65 5.15 -5.07
C VAL A 129 6.29 5.75 -4.71
N ALA A 130 6.01 7.01 -5.08
CA ALA A 130 4.71 7.63 -4.82
C ALA A 130 3.56 6.95 -5.60
N LEU A 131 3.84 6.51 -6.82
CA LEU A 131 2.90 5.72 -7.61
C LEU A 131 2.69 4.33 -6.97
N GLY A 132 3.77 3.67 -6.57
CA GLY A 132 3.73 2.37 -5.89
C GLY A 132 2.85 2.40 -4.65
N THR A 133 3.07 3.37 -3.75
CA THR A 133 2.26 3.50 -2.52
C THR A 133 0.78 3.71 -2.82
N THR A 134 0.46 4.40 -3.92
CA THR A 134 -0.93 4.57 -4.38
C THR A 134 -1.52 3.28 -4.95
N ILE A 135 -0.73 2.48 -5.68
CA ILE A 135 -1.15 1.16 -6.17
C ILE A 135 -1.32 0.17 -5.01
N SER A 136 -0.51 0.26 -3.95
CA SER A 136 -0.71 -0.52 -2.72
C SER A 136 -2.09 -0.26 -2.12
N VAL A 137 -2.48 1.02 -1.96
CA VAL A 137 -3.83 1.40 -1.48
C VAL A 137 -4.92 0.82 -2.38
N PHE A 138 -4.72 0.85 -3.70
CA PHE A 138 -5.69 0.32 -4.65
C PHE A 138 -6.00 -1.15 -4.37
N TRP A 139 -4.98 -2.01 -4.25
CA TRP A 139 -5.19 -3.45 -4.05
C TRP A 139 -5.77 -3.80 -2.68
N ILE A 140 -5.27 -3.18 -1.61
CA ILE A 140 -5.76 -3.47 -0.26
C ILE A 140 -7.20 -2.97 -0.08
N ILE A 141 -7.55 -1.83 -0.67
CA ILE A 141 -8.91 -1.31 -0.64
C ILE A 141 -9.83 -2.07 -1.60
N ALA A 142 -9.34 -2.61 -2.71
CA ALA A 142 -10.13 -3.52 -3.56
C ALA A 142 -10.58 -4.74 -2.75
N LEU A 143 -9.66 -5.38 -2.03
CA LEU A 143 -9.98 -6.48 -1.14
C LEU A 143 -10.92 -6.05 -0.02
N ASN A 144 -10.59 -4.99 0.72
CA ASN A 144 -11.40 -4.55 1.86
C ASN A 144 -12.83 -4.14 1.45
N SER A 145 -12.98 -3.52 0.28
CA SER A 145 -14.29 -3.16 -0.28
C SER A 145 -15.07 -4.40 -0.69
N TRP A 146 -14.41 -5.38 -1.31
CA TRP A 146 -15.05 -6.65 -1.66
C TRP A 146 -15.51 -7.42 -0.42
N MET A 147 -14.73 -7.39 0.68
CA MET A 147 -15.14 -8.02 1.95
C MET A 147 -16.41 -7.41 2.55
N GLN A 148 -16.75 -6.17 2.18
CA GLN A 148 -17.88 -5.41 2.71
C GLN A 148 -19.10 -5.48 1.78
N THR A 149 -18.85 -5.39 0.47
CA THR A 149 -19.87 -5.53 -0.58
C THR A 149 -19.41 -6.54 -1.63
N PRO A 150 -19.49 -7.86 -1.33
CA PRO A 150 -19.03 -8.90 -2.25
C PRO A 150 -19.81 -8.88 -3.56
N ALA A 151 -19.10 -8.91 -4.69
CA ALA A 151 -19.67 -8.97 -6.03
C ALA A 151 -18.77 -9.82 -6.95
N GLY A 152 -19.31 -10.26 -8.09
CA GLY A 152 -18.53 -10.95 -9.13
C GLY A 152 -17.98 -12.33 -8.73
N TYR A 153 -18.62 -13.02 -7.78
CA TYR A 153 -18.21 -14.35 -7.31
C TYR A 153 -19.38 -15.34 -7.24
N VAL A 154 -19.05 -16.63 -7.22
CA VAL A 154 -19.99 -17.72 -6.99
C VAL A 154 -19.50 -18.59 -5.83
N MET A 155 -20.43 -19.16 -5.06
CA MET A 155 -20.10 -20.13 -4.02
C MET A 155 -20.16 -21.54 -4.56
N ILE A 156 -19.05 -22.27 -4.46
CA ILE A 156 -18.93 -23.69 -4.82
C ILE A 156 -18.33 -24.40 -3.61
N ASP A 157 -19.03 -25.41 -3.08
CA ASP A 157 -18.59 -26.21 -1.93
C ASP A 157 -18.15 -25.36 -0.72
N GLY A 158 -18.89 -24.27 -0.44
CA GLY A 158 -18.58 -23.36 0.67
C GLY A 158 -17.35 -22.47 0.45
N ARG A 159 -16.82 -22.42 -0.78
CA ARG A 159 -15.71 -21.55 -1.19
C ARG A 159 -16.18 -20.53 -2.22
N ALA A 160 -15.72 -19.29 -2.09
CA ALA A 160 -15.94 -18.25 -3.08
C ALA A 160 -14.98 -18.46 -4.25
N HIS A 161 -15.50 -18.44 -5.47
CA HIS A 161 -14.73 -18.52 -6.72
C HIS A 161 -15.00 -17.27 -7.56
N PRO A 162 -13.96 -16.69 -8.19
CA PRO A 162 -14.13 -15.49 -9.01
C PRO A 162 -14.90 -15.82 -10.29
N GLN A 163 -15.97 -15.07 -10.56
CA GLN A 163 -16.71 -15.10 -11.83
C GLN A 163 -16.33 -13.91 -12.72
N SER A 164 -16.09 -12.74 -12.13
CA SER A 164 -15.64 -11.53 -12.83
C SER A 164 -14.71 -10.71 -11.95
N TRP A 165 -13.43 -10.65 -12.32
CA TRP A 165 -12.42 -9.86 -11.60
C TRP A 165 -12.72 -8.37 -11.62
N LEU A 166 -13.26 -7.84 -12.71
CA LEU A 166 -13.66 -6.43 -12.78
C LEU A 166 -14.77 -6.12 -11.77
N ALA A 167 -15.76 -7.00 -11.63
CA ALA A 167 -16.83 -6.81 -10.64
C ALA A 167 -16.35 -7.03 -9.19
N ILE A 168 -15.32 -7.86 -8.98
CA ILE A 168 -14.68 -8.06 -7.68
C ILE A 168 -13.91 -6.80 -7.27
N ILE A 169 -13.02 -6.32 -8.16
CA ILE A 169 -12.14 -5.17 -7.90
C ILE A 169 -12.96 -3.89 -7.79
N PHE A 170 -13.82 -3.62 -8.77
CA PHE A 170 -14.68 -2.43 -8.83
C PHE A 170 -16.10 -2.75 -8.33
N ASN A 171 -16.18 -3.38 -7.16
CA ASN A 171 -17.46 -3.61 -6.49
C ASN A 171 -18.12 -2.27 -6.08
N PRO A 172 -19.43 -2.23 -5.77
CA PRO A 172 -20.17 -0.98 -5.57
C PRO A 172 -19.59 -0.02 -4.53
N SER A 173 -18.93 -0.54 -3.48
CA SER A 173 -18.34 0.32 -2.44
C SER A 173 -16.91 0.78 -2.75
N PHE A 174 -16.23 0.16 -3.72
CA PHE A 174 -14.82 0.43 -4.01
C PHE A 174 -14.52 1.89 -4.34
N PRO A 175 -15.22 2.56 -5.28
CA PRO A 175 -14.86 3.94 -5.66
C PRO A 175 -14.88 4.90 -4.47
N TYR A 176 -15.92 4.82 -3.64
CA TYR A 176 -16.07 5.68 -2.46
C TYR A 176 -15.00 5.41 -1.41
N ARG A 177 -14.72 4.14 -1.12
CA ARG A 177 -13.72 3.74 -0.10
C ARG A 177 -12.30 4.07 -0.55
N PHE A 178 -11.99 3.85 -1.82
CA PHE A 178 -10.69 4.18 -2.40
C PHE A 178 -10.46 5.69 -2.41
N THR A 179 -11.43 6.48 -2.89
CA THR A 179 -11.31 7.94 -2.88
C THR A 179 -11.20 8.49 -1.46
N HIS A 180 -12.00 7.99 -0.52
CA HIS A 180 -11.90 8.41 0.88
C HIS A 180 -10.52 8.12 1.46
N MET A 181 -10.04 6.88 1.32
CA MET A 181 -8.76 6.47 1.91
C MET A 181 -7.55 7.16 1.27
N LEU A 182 -7.64 7.57 0.01
CA LEU A 182 -6.55 8.29 -0.66
C LEU A 182 -6.48 9.78 -0.24
N LEU A 183 -7.61 10.37 0.15
CA LEU A 183 -7.70 11.81 0.46
C LEU A 183 -7.63 12.13 1.96
N ALA A 184 -8.01 11.19 2.83
CA ALA A 184 -8.03 11.36 4.28
C ALA A 184 -6.69 10.98 4.92
#